data_AF-A0A529MGG9-F1
#
_entry.id   AF-A0A529MGG9-F1
#
_cell.length_a   1.000
_cell.length_b   1.000
_cell.length_c   1.000
_cell.angle_alpha   90.00
_cell.angle_beta   90.00
_cell.angle_gamma   90.00
#
_symmetry.space_group_name_H-M   'P 1'
#
loop_
_entity.id
_entity.type
_entity.pdbx_description
1 polymer ?
#
loop_
_entity_poly.entity_id
_entity_poly.type
_entity_poly.pdbx_seq_one_letter_code
_entity_poly.pdbx_strand_id
1 'polypeptide(L)'
;VNFLESYDSGSIRIDGREVGYRETGTRQRRGERDLAAMRAETGMVFQSFNLFPHLTAAGNIMLGLTKVRKKSEAEARTIAEHWLGRVGLAHKADSLPAE
;
A
#
# COMPACT_ATOMS: atom_id res chain seq x y z
N VAL A 1 10.52 -2.88 1.80
CA VAL A 1 11.23 -1.64 2.15
C VAL A 1 10.53 -0.47 1.46
N ASN A 2 9.64 0.25 2.15
CA ASN A 2 8.79 1.28 1.54
C ASN A 2 9.09 2.70 2.07
N PHE A 3 10.33 2.92 2.53
CA PHE A 3 10.76 4.16 3.18
C PHE A 3 9.83 4.62 4.32
N LEU A 4 9.41 3.67 5.16
CA LEU A 4 8.65 3.97 6.39
C LEU A 4 9.55 4.66 7.42
N GLU A 5 10.85 4.39 7.38
CA GLU A 5 11.88 5.03 8.18
C GLU A 5 13.00 5.54 7.28
N SER A 6 13.66 6.62 7.72
CA SER A 6 14.89 7.11 7.10
C SER A 6 16.07 6.22 7.43
N TYR A 7 17.04 6.15 6.53
CA TYR A 7 18.32 5.47 6.75
C TYR A 7 19.45 6.50 6.75
N ASP A 8 20.52 6.29 7.51
CA ASP A 8 21.60 7.27 7.65
C ASP A 8 22.64 7.17 6.52
N SER A 9 22.89 5.95 6.02
CA SER A 9 23.86 5.68 4.96
C SER A 9 23.46 4.48 4.11
N GLY A 10 24.12 4.31 2.96
CA GLY A 10 23.79 3.30 1.96
C GLY A 10 22.77 3.79 0.94
N SER A 11 22.20 2.85 0.18
CA SER A 11 21.20 3.10 -0.85
C SER A 11 20.19 1.95 -0.92
N ILE A 12 18.97 2.27 -1.35
CA ILE A 12 17.90 1.29 -1.52
C ILE A 12 17.24 1.55 -2.87
N ARG A 13 17.26 0.54 -3.74
CA ARG A 13 16.68 0.63 -5.08
C ARG A 13 15.56 -0.39 -5.25
N ILE A 14 14.44 0.06 -5.79
CA ILE A 14 13.30 -0.78 -6.20
C ILE A 14 13.11 -0.56 -7.69
N ASP A 15 13.14 -1.64 -8.47
CA ASP A 15 13.08 -1.59 -9.94
C ASP A 15 14.09 -0.60 -10.54
N GLY A 16 15.30 -0.56 -9.96
CA GLY A 16 16.38 0.34 -10.38
C GLY A 16 16.25 1.79 -9.90
N ARG A 17 15.15 2.17 -9.24
CA ARG A 17 14.91 3.53 -8.75
C ARG A 17 15.30 3.70 -7.29
N GLU A 18 16.13 4.70 -7.00
CA GLU A 18 16.51 5.08 -5.63
C GLU A 18 15.30 5.57 -4.82
N VAL A 19 15.08 4.93 -3.68
CA VAL A 19 13.97 5.17 -2.75
C VAL A 19 14.39 6.18 -1.68
N GLY A 20 13.49 7.08 -1.29
CA GLY A 20 13.75 7.99 -0.16
C GLY A 20 14.56 9.24 -0.52
N TYR A 21 15.66 9.09 -1.27
CA TYR A 21 16.59 10.19 -1.57
C TYR A 21 16.84 10.37 -3.07
N ARG A 22 17.33 11.56 -3.45
CA ARG A 22 17.85 11.87 -4.79
C ARG A 22 19.38 11.78 -4.79
N GLU A 23 19.91 11.26 -5.89
CA GLU A 23 21.35 11.09 -6.14
C GLU A 23 21.85 12.29 -6.97
N THR A 24 21.89 13.47 -6.37
CA THR A 24 22.28 14.74 -7.02
C THR A 24 23.49 15.38 -6.34
N GLY A 25 24.60 14.62 -6.21
CA GLY A 25 25.86 15.07 -5.63
C GLY A 25 25.84 15.26 -4.10
N THR A 26 24.73 15.76 -3.55
CA THR A 26 24.40 15.74 -2.12
C THR A 26 23.10 14.95 -1.92
N ARG A 27 23.06 14.18 -0.84
CA ARG A 27 21.92 13.31 -0.51
C ARG A 27 20.75 14.18 -0.05
N GLN A 28 19.69 14.24 -0.86
CA GLN A 28 18.50 15.05 -0.58
C GLN A 28 17.27 14.17 -0.44
N ARG A 29 16.55 14.30 0.69
CA ARG A 29 15.30 13.57 0.91
C ARG A 29 14.26 14.01 -0.11
N ARG A 30 13.57 13.06 -0.73
CA ARG A 30 12.45 13.34 -1.64
C ARG A 30 11.28 13.93 -0.85
N GLY A 31 10.53 14.82 -1.51
CA GLY A 31 9.30 15.37 -0.93
C GLY A 31 8.21 14.30 -0.79
N GLU A 32 7.23 14.54 0.09
CA GLU A 32 6.17 13.56 0.38
C GLU A 32 5.38 13.11 -0.85
N ARG A 33 5.20 13.99 -1.85
CA ARG A 33 4.52 13.63 -3.10
C ARG A 33 5.27 12.54 -3.89
N ASP A 34 6.59 12.67 -3.99
CA ASP A 34 7.43 11.67 -4.68
C ASP A 34 7.44 10.36 -3.90
N LEU A 35 7.52 10.43 -2.57
CA LEU A 35 7.49 9.26 -1.70
C LEU A 35 6.14 8.55 -1.75
N ALA A 36 5.02 9.29 -1.77
CA ALA A 36 3.69 8.71 -1.89
C ALA A 36 3.51 7.97 -3.22
N ALA A 37 4.07 8.49 -4.32
CA ALA A 37 4.06 7.78 -5.61
C ALA A 37 4.87 6.49 -5.55
N MET A 38 6.03 6.47 -4.89
CA MET A 38 6.80 5.24 -4.67
C MET A 38 6.02 4.23 -3.80
N ARG A 39 5.40 4.70 -2.71
CA ARG A 39 4.60 3.88 -1.81
C ARG A 39 3.42 3.21 -2.50
N ALA A 40 2.87 3.84 -3.55
CA ALA A 40 1.76 3.27 -4.31
C ALA A 40 2.16 2.02 -5.10
N GLU A 41 3.43 1.90 -5.51
CA GLU A 41 3.94 0.79 -6.33
C GLU A 41 4.40 -0.42 -5.49
N THR A 42 4.54 -0.27 -4.19
CA THR A 42 5.03 -1.32 -3.30
C THR A 42 3.99 -1.71 -2.25
N GLY A 43 3.80 -3.01 -2.03
CA GLY A 43 3.01 -3.54 -0.92
C GLY A 43 3.86 -3.83 0.33
N MET A 44 3.24 -3.79 1.51
CA MET A 44 3.83 -4.27 2.76
C MET A 44 2.77 -5.00 3.59
N VAL A 45 3.18 -6.09 4.24
CA VAL A 45 2.39 -6.82 5.22
C VAL A 45 3.08 -6.67 6.58
N PHE A 46 2.30 -6.46 7.64
CA PHE A 46 2.78 -6.29 9.01
C PHE A 46 2.61 -7.59 9.80
N GLN A 47 3.39 -7.74 10.88
CA GLN A 47 3.30 -8.90 11.77
C GLN A 47 1.94 -8.98 12.48
N SER A 48 1.36 -7.83 12.84
CA SER A 48 -0.01 -7.70 13.35
C SER A 48 -0.93 -7.12 12.28
N PHE A 49 -2.22 -7.48 12.32
CA PHE A 49 -3.21 -6.97 11.38
C PHE A 49 -3.41 -5.47 11.57
N ASN A 50 -2.95 -4.68 10.59
CA ASN A 50 -3.10 -3.23 10.57
C ASN A 50 -4.31 -2.82 9.71
N LEU A 51 -5.46 -3.45 9.98
CA LEU A 51 -6.72 -3.19 9.27
C LEU A 51 -7.48 -2.05 9.93
N PHE A 52 -8.21 -1.26 9.14
CA PHE A 52 -9.15 -0.28 9.65
C PHE A 52 -10.37 -1.02 10.22
N PRO A 53 -10.67 -0.90 11.53
CA PRO A 53 -11.68 -1.73 12.19
C PRO A 53 -13.12 -1.35 11.80
N HIS A 54 -13.31 -0.16 11.25
CA HIS A 54 -14.61 0.37 10.81
C HIS A 54 -14.90 0.10 9.33
N LEU A 55 -14.03 -0.64 8.65
CA LEU A 55 -14.21 -1.05 7.25
C LEU A 55 -14.31 -2.56 7.17
N THR A 56 -15.13 -3.06 6.24
CA THR A 56 -15.20 -4.50 5.95
C THR A 56 -13.87 -5.01 5.37
N ALA A 57 -13.73 -6.33 5.22
CA ALA A 57 -12.56 -6.92 4.55
C ALA A 57 -12.39 -6.37 3.12
N ALA A 58 -13.47 -6.32 2.34
CA ALA A 58 -13.47 -5.70 1.02
C ALA A 58 -13.17 -4.19 1.10
N GLY A 59 -13.74 -3.49 2.08
CA GLY A 59 -13.51 -2.05 2.28
C GLY A 59 -12.05 -1.71 2.55
N ASN A 60 -11.36 -2.50 3.37
CA ASN A 60 -9.92 -2.36 3.64
C ASN A 60 -9.09 -2.47 2.36
N ILE A 61 -9.42 -3.43 1.47
CA ILE A 61 -8.72 -3.61 0.20
C ILE A 61 -9.04 -2.46 -0.78
N MET A 62 -10.32 -2.06 -0.86
CA MET A 62 -10.79 -1.01 -1.76
C MET A 62 -10.21 0.38 -1.44
N LEU A 63 -9.82 0.64 -0.19
CA LEU A 63 -9.36 1.96 0.25
C LEU A 63 -8.15 2.45 -0.57
N GLY A 64 -7.13 1.62 -0.76
CA GLY A 64 -5.97 1.95 -1.57
C GLY A 64 -6.32 2.15 -3.06
N LEU A 65 -7.21 1.31 -3.59
CA LEU A 65 -7.63 1.35 -4.99
C LEU A 65 -8.40 2.63 -5.33
N THR A 66 -9.29 3.06 -4.44
CA THR A 66 -10.13 4.24 -4.65
C THR A 66 -9.38 5.54 -4.30
N LYS A 67 -8.66 5.60 -3.18
CA LYS A 67 -8.03 6.85 -2.72
C LYS A 67 -6.70 7.14 -3.41
N VAL A 68 -5.87 6.12 -3.63
CA VAL A 68 -4.53 6.27 -4.21
C VAL A 68 -4.57 6.05 -5.72
N ARG A 69 -5.17 4.93 -6.17
CA ARG A 69 -5.23 4.58 -7.60
C ARG A 69 -6.42 5.19 -8.35
N LYS A 70 -7.33 5.88 -7.66
CA LYS A 70 -8.50 6.58 -8.24
C LYS A 70 -9.42 5.68 -9.09
N LYS A 71 -9.46 4.38 -8.79
CA LYS A 71 -10.40 3.46 -9.42
C LYS A 71 -11.83 3.75 -8.97
N SER A 72 -12.79 3.43 -9.82
CA SER A 72 -14.20 3.52 -9.44
C SER A 72 -14.51 2.53 -8.32
N GLU A 73 -15.57 2.79 -7.57
CA GLU A 73 -15.98 1.89 -6.48
C GLU A 73 -16.30 0.48 -7.01
N ALA A 74 -17.00 0.39 -8.14
CA ALA A 74 -17.32 -0.87 -8.79
C ALA A 74 -16.06 -1.66 -9.18
N GLU A 75 -15.09 -1.00 -9.83
CA GLU A 75 -13.83 -1.65 -10.22
C GLU A 75 -13.02 -2.09 -8.99
N ALA A 76 -12.96 -1.25 -7.95
CA ALA A 76 -12.26 -1.57 -6.71
C ALA A 76 -12.91 -2.76 -5.99
N ARG A 77 -14.25 -2.84 -5.97
CA ARG A 77 -15.01 -3.96 -5.39
C ARG A 77 -14.67 -5.27 -6.09
N THR A 78 -14.71 -5.30 -7.43
CA THR A 78 -14.35 -6.50 -8.21
C THR A 78 -12.92 -6.97 -7.92
N ILE A 79 -11.96 -6.04 -7.85
CA ILE A 79 -10.57 -6.37 -7.51
C ILE A 79 -10.46 -6.93 -6.09
N ALA A 80 -11.17 -6.34 -5.12
CA ALA A 80 -11.17 -6.80 -3.74
C ALA A 80 -11.74 -8.21 -3.60
N GLU A 81 -12.88 -8.50 -4.23
CA GLU A 81 -13.51 -9.82 -4.23
C GLU A 81 -12.63 -10.88 -4.88
N HIS A 82 -11.98 -10.55 -6.01
CA HIS A 82 -11.00 -11.45 -6.64
C HIS A 82 -9.86 -11.83 -5.68
N TRP A 83 -9.24 -10.85 -5.01
CA TRP A 83 -8.13 -11.12 -4.09
C TRP A 83 -8.56 -11.82 -2.80
N LEU A 84 -9.74 -11.51 -2.28
CA LEU A 84 -10.32 -12.24 -1.15
C LEU A 84 -10.57 -13.71 -1.51
N GLY A 85 -11.08 -13.99 -2.71
CA GLY A 85 -11.25 -15.35 -3.20
C GLY A 85 -9.92 -16.09 -3.29
N ARG A 86 -8.88 -15.44 -3.81
CA ARG A 86 -7.52 -16.01 -3.91
C ARG A 86 -6.93 -16.42 -2.56
N VAL A 87 -7.30 -15.77 -1.46
CA VAL A 87 -6.84 -16.10 -0.10
C VAL A 87 -7.86 -16.91 0.71
N GLY A 88 -8.94 -17.37 0.09
CA GLY A 88 -9.98 -18.20 0.75
C GLY A 88 -10.95 -17.43 1.65
N LEU A 89 -10.99 -16.10 1.57
CA LEU A 89 -11.79 -15.23 2.42
C LEU A 89 -12.98 -14.56 1.70
N ALA A 90 -13.42 -15.10 0.56
CA ALA A 90 -14.56 -14.54 -0.20
C ALA A 90 -15.83 -14.40 0.66
N HIS A 91 -16.10 -15.37 1.54
CA HIS A 91 -17.26 -15.38 2.43
C HIS A 91 -17.20 -14.33 3.57
N LYS A 92 -16.04 -13.70 3.79
CA LYS A 92 -15.81 -12.65 4.79
C LYS A 92 -15.76 -11.25 4.16
N ALA A 93 -16.09 -11.09 2.88
CA ALA A 93 -15.96 -9.83 2.14
C ALA A 93 -16.64 -8.64 2.84
N ASP A 94 -17.85 -8.86 3.37
CA ASP A 94 -18.64 -7.85 4.06
C ASP A 94 -18.50 -7.90 5.59
N SER A 95 -17.65 -8.78 6.14
CA SER A 95 -17.37 -8.87 7.58
C SER A 95 -16.39 -7.79 8.04
N LEU A 96 -16.54 -7.36 9.29
CA LEU A 96 -15.59 -6.47 9.95
C LEU A 96 -14.39 -7.27 10.52
N PRO A 97 -13.20 -6.66 10.69
CA PRO A 97 -12.00 -7.36 11.17
C PRO A 97 -12.13 -8.03 12.55
N ALA A 98 -13.09 -7.61 13.37
CA ALA A 98 -13.33 -8.15 14.71
C ALA A 98 -14.34 -9.33 14.72
N GLU A 99 -14.88 -9.74 13.57
CA GLU A 99 -15.90 -10.80 13.40
C GLU A 99 -15.35 -12.12 12.82
#